data_AF-A0A4P1RJQ7-F1
#
_entry.id   AF-A0A4P1RJQ7-F1
#
_cell.length_a   1.000
_cell.length_b   1.000
_cell.length_c   1.000
_cell.angle_alpha   90.00
_cell.angle_beta   90.00
_cell.angle_gamma   90.00
#
_symmetry.space_group_name_H-M   'P 1'
#
loop_
_entity.id
_entity.type
_entity.pdbx_description
1 polymer ?
#
loop_
_entity_poly.entity_id
_entity_poly.type
_entity_poly.pdbx_seq_one_letter_code
_entity_poly.pdbx_strand_id
1 'polypeptide(L)'
;MYYMIQEMGHGIVRGAYINNLGQQTRLWDFQEVCDVLTNNRGTEAIESLALDFSQIFYIHFSSHAFIKMPNVRLLAFNDNWRSNNTMSISGSFELLQGLRFLRLDNYPLKSIPSFCHMDKLVVLSMPCSNLEKLLNGAQVCMIYNMCICFGRE
;
A
#
# COMPACT_ATOMS: atom_id res chain seq x y z
N MET A 1 15.88 8.03 18.75
CA MET A 1 15.99 9.27 17.96
C MET A 1 15.12 9.24 16.69
N TYR A 2 15.15 8.17 15.87
CA TYR A 2 14.23 8.01 14.72
C TYR A 2 12.74 8.08 15.10
N TYR A 3 12.35 7.40 16.19
CA TYR A 3 10.96 7.40 16.68
C TYR A 3 10.41 8.80 17.00
N MET A 4 11.19 9.67 17.64
CA MET A 4 10.70 11.01 18.04
C MET A 4 10.43 11.93 16.83
N ILE A 5 11.27 11.85 15.78
CA ILE A 5 11.07 12.62 14.55
C ILE A 5 9.82 12.10 13.80
N GLN A 6 9.64 10.78 13.78
CA GLN A 6 8.47 10.15 13.19
C GLN A 6 7.18 10.57 13.91
N GLU A 7 7.16 10.50 15.24
CA GLU A 7 6.00 10.91 16.05
C GLU A 7 5.67 12.40 15.92
N MET A 8 6.68 13.26 15.81
CA MET A 8 6.47 14.68 15.51
C MET A 8 5.86 14.90 14.13
N GLY A 9 6.37 14.20 13.10
CA GLY A 9 5.80 14.26 11.76
C GLY A 9 4.35 13.77 11.71
N HIS A 10 4.07 12.70 12.44
CA HIS A 10 2.73 12.13 12.61
C HIS A 10 1.76 13.10 13.29
N GLY A 11 2.21 13.74 14.37
CA GLY A 11 1.41 14.71 15.12
C GLY A 11 0.98 15.92 14.29
N ILE A 12 1.84 16.41 13.39
CA ILE A 12 1.53 17.56 12.52
C ILE A 12 0.39 17.24 11.56
N VAL A 13 0.42 16.05 10.93
CA VAL A 13 -0.60 15.66 9.95
C VAL A 13 -1.94 15.35 10.64
N ARG A 14 -1.92 14.66 11.80
CA ARG A 14 -3.14 14.30 12.54
C ARG A 14 -3.82 15.52 13.17
N GLY A 15 -3.02 16.46 13.70
CA GLY A 15 -3.53 17.67 14.36
C GLY A 15 -4.32 18.59 13.44
N ALA A 16 -4.09 18.54 12.13
CA ALA A 16 -4.80 19.36 11.15
C ALA A 16 -6.21 18.84 10.80
N TYR A 17 -6.53 17.57 11.05
CA TYR A 17 -7.75 16.91 10.51
C TYR A 17 -8.41 15.90 11.46
N ILE A 18 -8.45 16.22 12.77
CA ILE A 18 -8.93 15.32 13.85
C ILE A 18 -10.31 14.69 13.55
N ASN A 19 -11.19 15.38 12.83
CA ASN A 19 -12.55 14.91 12.54
C ASN A 19 -12.77 14.39 11.10
N ASN A 20 -11.78 14.50 10.21
CA ASN A 20 -11.93 14.17 8.79
C ASN A 20 -10.70 13.41 8.26
N LEU A 21 -10.64 12.10 8.55
CA LEU A 21 -9.57 11.20 8.10
C LEU A 21 -9.33 11.27 6.59
N GLY A 22 -10.40 11.39 5.80
CA GLY A 22 -10.32 11.49 4.35
C GLY A 22 -9.56 12.71 3.84
N GLN A 23 -9.44 13.79 4.63
CA GLN A 23 -8.72 15.01 4.26
C GLN A 23 -7.25 15.01 4.66
N GLN A 24 -6.79 13.98 5.37
CA GLN A 24 -5.38 13.83 5.69
C GLN A 24 -4.59 13.46 4.44
N THR A 25 -3.41 14.05 4.26
CA THR A 25 -2.53 13.71 3.14
C THR A 25 -1.84 12.37 3.31
N ARG A 26 -1.67 11.92 4.56
CA ARG A 26 -0.95 10.70 4.92
C ARG A 26 -1.70 10.00 6.03
N LEU A 27 -1.94 8.70 5.87
CA LEU A 27 -2.52 7.85 6.90
C LEU A 27 -1.58 6.67 7.16
N TRP A 28 -1.33 6.40 8.43
CA TRP A 28 -0.53 5.27 8.90
C TRP A 28 -1.13 4.57 10.11
N ASP A 29 -2.10 5.21 10.78
CA ASP A 29 -2.83 4.60 11.88
C ASP A 29 -3.69 3.45 11.35
N PHE A 30 -3.53 2.31 12.00
CA PHE A 30 -4.16 1.06 11.59
C PHE A 30 -5.68 1.20 11.46
N GLN A 31 -6.34 1.80 12.46
CA GLN A 31 -7.80 1.91 12.48
C GLN A 31 -8.29 2.90 11.43
N GLU A 32 -7.56 4.00 11.26
CA GLU A 32 -7.92 5.05 10.30
C GLU A 32 -7.82 4.56 8.85
N VAL A 33 -6.72 3.88 8.50
CA VAL A 33 -6.53 3.33 7.15
C VAL A 33 -7.56 2.24 6.86
N CYS A 34 -7.86 1.36 7.83
CA CYS A 34 -8.90 0.35 7.67
C CYS A 34 -10.29 0.97 7.46
N ASP A 35 -10.66 1.98 8.23
CA ASP A 35 -11.94 2.68 8.07
C ASP A 35 -12.03 3.30 6.68
N VAL A 36 -10.98 3.98 6.24
CA VAL A 36 -10.91 4.65 4.93
C VAL A 36 -11.05 3.66 3.78
N LEU A 37 -10.35 2.53 3.82
CA LEU A 37 -10.37 1.50 2.78
C LEU A 37 -11.68 0.70 2.77
N THR A 38 -12.18 0.29 3.94
CA THR A 38 -13.37 -0.57 4.05
C THR A 38 -14.65 0.21 3.76
N ASN A 39 -14.72 1.48 4.20
CA ASN A 39 -15.91 2.32 4.05
C ASN A 39 -15.82 3.28 2.84
N ASN A 40 -14.79 3.17 1.99
CA ASN A 40 -14.57 4.03 0.82
C ASN A 40 -14.65 5.54 1.14
N ARG A 41 -14.07 5.94 2.28
CA ARG A 41 -14.08 7.33 2.80
C ARG A 41 -12.88 8.16 2.35
N GLY A 42 -12.01 7.58 1.52
CA GLY A 42 -10.86 8.28 0.99
C GLY A 42 -11.25 9.47 0.12
N THR A 43 -10.39 10.49 0.08
CA THR A 43 -10.54 11.66 -0.80
C THR A 43 -9.26 11.95 -1.56
N GLU A 44 -9.32 12.90 -2.49
CA GLU A 44 -8.18 13.35 -3.29
C GLU A 44 -7.04 13.94 -2.45
N ALA A 45 -7.28 14.30 -1.19
CA ALA A 45 -6.23 14.77 -0.30
C ALA A 45 -5.20 13.66 0.01
N ILE A 46 -5.62 12.39 0.03
CA ILE A 46 -4.75 11.28 0.42
C ILE A 46 -3.70 11.03 -0.66
N GLU A 47 -2.44 11.21 -0.29
CA GLU A 47 -1.27 10.90 -1.13
C GLU A 47 -0.53 9.64 -0.66
N SER A 48 -0.67 9.26 0.61
CA SER A 48 0.07 8.16 1.22
C SER A 48 -0.79 7.34 2.16
N LEU A 49 -0.76 6.02 1.97
CA LEU A 49 -1.40 5.02 2.82
C LEU A 49 -0.35 4.00 3.25
N ALA A 50 -0.10 3.93 4.55
CA ALA A 50 0.72 2.89 5.15
C ALA A 50 -0.13 2.09 6.14
N LEU A 51 -0.14 0.77 6.03
CA LEU A 51 -0.83 -0.10 6.97
C LEU A 51 0.18 -1.10 7.50
N ASP A 52 0.33 -1.14 8.81
CA ASP A 52 0.99 -2.25 9.50
C ASP A 52 -0.09 -3.18 10.03
N PHE A 53 -0.26 -4.35 9.40
CA PHE A 53 -1.25 -5.33 9.81
C PHE A 53 -0.69 -6.41 10.73
N SER A 54 0.52 -6.24 11.29
CA SER A 54 1.07 -7.13 12.33
C SER A 54 0.12 -7.40 13.51
N GLN A 55 -0.92 -6.56 13.67
CA GLN A 55 -1.91 -6.61 14.74
C GLN A 55 -3.28 -7.23 14.35
N ILE A 56 -3.48 -7.75 13.12
CA ILE A 56 -4.80 -8.21 12.63
C ILE A 56 -4.76 -9.56 11.93
N PHE A 57 -5.76 -10.40 12.12
CA PHE A 57 -5.91 -11.68 11.40
C PHE A 57 -6.41 -11.56 9.96
N TYR A 58 -7.22 -10.55 9.62
CA TYR A 58 -7.86 -10.46 8.30
C TYR A 58 -8.26 -9.02 7.93
N ILE A 59 -7.98 -8.61 6.68
CA ILE A 59 -8.52 -7.38 6.08
C ILE A 59 -9.02 -7.66 4.67
N HIS A 60 -10.19 -7.10 4.34
CA HIS A 60 -10.74 -7.12 2.99
C HIS A 60 -11.19 -5.74 2.55
N PHE A 61 -10.71 -5.28 1.41
CA PHE A 61 -11.20 -4.07 0.76
C PHE A 61 -11.22 -4.23 -0.76
N SER A 62 -12.03 -3.39 -1.40
CA SER A 62 -12.11 -3.31 -2.86
C SER A 62 -11.14 -2.26 -3.37
N SER A 63 -10.50 -2.55 -4.50
CA SER A 63 -9.75 -1.56 -5.30
C SER A 63 -10.56 -0.29 -5.63
N HIS A 64 -11.90 -0.37 -5.60
CA HIS A 64 -12.78 0.78 -5.79
C HIS A 64 -12.60 1.86 -4.71
N ALA A 65 -12.06 1.53 -3.54
CA ALA A 65 -11.71 2.51 -2.52
C ALA A 65 -10.77 3.58 -3.07
N PHE A 66 -9.89 3.22 -4.00
CA PHE A 66 -8.89 4.11 -4.59
C PHE A 66 -9.46 5.06 -5.66
N ILE A 67 -10.69 4.87 -6.15
CA ILE A 67 -11.30 5.74 -7.17
C ILE A 67 -11.37 7.19 -6.68
N LYS A 68 -11.69 7.39 -5.39
CA LYS A 68 -11.77 8.71 -4.77
C LYS A 68 -10.42 9.25 -4.28
N MET A 69 -9.33 8.50 -4.48
CA MET A 69 -7.99 8.84 -4.00
C MET A 69 -6.98 8.91 -5.17
N PRO A 70 -7.24 9.72 -6.21
CA PRO A 70 -6.42 9.74 -7.42
C PRO A 70 -4.97 10.19 -7.21
N ASN A 71 -4.68 10.86 -6.08
CA ASN A 71 -3.37 11.42 -5.76
C ASN A 71 -2.46 10.48 -4.96
N VAL A 72 -2.89 9.23 -4.71
CA VAL A 72 -2.08 8.25 -3.99
C VAL A 72 -0.79 7.95 -4.78
N ARG A 73 0.34 8.22 -4.13
CA ARG A 73 1.71 8.00 -4.63
C ARG A 73 2.42 6.90 -3.86
N LEU A 74 2.04 6.65 -2.61
CA LEU A 74 2.63 5.63 -1.76
C LEU A 74 1.53 4.74 -1.18
N LEU A 75 1.64 3.44 -1.43
CA LEU A 75 0.83 2.40 -0.81
C LEU A 75 1.77 1.37 -0.20
N ALA A 76 1.75 1.24 1.13
CA ALA A 76 2.62 0.32 1.85
C ALA A 76 1.81 -0.53 2.82
N PHE A 77 1.76 -1.82 2.55
CA PHE A 77 1.06 -2.82 3.32
C PHE A 77 2.10 -3.77 3.90
N ASN A 78 2.42 -3.52 5.17
CA ASN A 78 3.48 -4.21 5.90
C ASN A 78 2.88 -5.29 6.81
N ASP A 79 3.59 -6.41 6.90
CA ASP A 79 3.23 -7.50 7.80
C ASP A 79 4.44 -7.99 8.59
N ASN A 80 4.18 -8.73 9.66
CA ASN A 80 5.21 -9.57 10.26
C ASN A 80 5.14 -10.98 9.63
N TRP A 81 6.27 -11.58 9.30
CA TRP A 81 6.32 -12.91 8.66
C TRP A 81 5.80 -14.07 9.55
N ARG A 82 5.42 -13.79 10.80
CA ARG A 82 5.00 -14.79 11.80
C ARG A 82 3.49 -14.83 12.01
N SER A 83 2.75 -13.93 11.37
CA SER A 83 1.33 -13.79 11.57
C SER A 83 0.60 -14.57 10.48
N ASN A 84 -0.48 -15.28 10.86
CA ASN A 84 -1.39 -15.92 9.91
C ASN A 84 -2.38 -14.88 9.35
N ASN A 85 -1.85 -13.71 8.98
CA ASN A 85 -2.66 -12.58 8.55
C ASN A 85 -3.01 -12.76 7.08
N THR A 86 -4.28 -12.58 6.75
CA THR A 86 -4.74 -12.69 5.38
C THR A 86 -5.24 -11.34 4.88
N MET A 87 -4.56 -10.82 3.86
CA MET A 87 -5.03 -9.68 3.08
C MET A 87 -5.79 -10.17 1.87
N SER A 88 -7.04 -9.74 1.72
CA SER A 88 -7.84 -10.02 0.53
C SER A 88 -8.19 -8.70 -0.16
N ILE A 89 -7.75 -8.57 -1.41
CA ILE A 89 -8.02 -7.38 -2.24
C ILE A 89 -8.85 -7.82 -3.43
N SER A 90 -10.02 -7.21 -3.60
CA SER A 90 -10.85 -7.43 -4.77
C SER A 90 -10.60 -6.38 -5.86
N GLY A 91 -10.36 -6.84 -7.09
CA GLY A 91 -10.11 -6.00 -8.27
C GLY A 91 -8.63 -5.67 -8.51
N SER A 92 -8.36 -4.63 -9.31
CA SER A 92 -7.02 -4.30 -9.80
C SER A 92 -6.51 -2.97 -9.24
N PHE A 93 -5.18 -2.81 -9.20
CA PHE A 93 -4.54 -1.54 -8.81
C PHE A 93 -4.39 -0.56 -9.98
N GLU A 94 -5.01 -0.83 -11.13
CA GLU A 94 -4.89 0.00 -12.35
C GLU A 94 -5.42 1.43 -12.15
N LEU A 95 -6.26 1.62 -11.13
CA LEU A 95 -6.80 2.92 -10.71
C LEU A 95 -5.74 3.84 -10.08
N LEU A 96 -4.60 3.29 -9.65
CA LEU A 96 -3.52 4.02 -8.98
C LEU A 96 -2.45 4.51 -9.99
N GLN A 97 -2.86 5.27 -11.00
CA GLN A 97 -1.96 5.76 -12.07
C GLN A 97 -0.84 6.68 -11.55
N GLY A 98 -1.04 7.31 -10.38
CA GLY A 98 -0.06 8.18 -9.72
C GLY A 98 0.96 7.44 -8.85
N LEU A 99 0.83 6.12 -8.69
CA LEU A 99 1.60 5.35 -7.73
C LEU A 99 3.08 5.34 -8.09
N ARG A 100 3.91 5.66 -7.09
CA ARG A 100 5.38 5.65 -7.19
C ARG A 100 6.01 4.58 -6.31
N PHE A 101 5.33 4.21 -5.22
CA PHE A 101 5.80 3.20 -4.29
C PHE A 101 4.67 2.25 -3.95
N LEU A 102 4.88 0.96 -4.20
CA LEU A 102 3.99 -0.12 -3.82
C LEU A 102 4.74 -1.14 -2.98
N ARG A 103 4.29 -1.35 -1.75
CA ARG A 103 4.71 -2.47 -0.91
C ARG A 103 3.50 -3.32 -0.50
N LEU A 104 3.56 -4.62 -0.76
CA LEU A 104 2.55 -5.61 -0.39
C LEU A 104 3.22 -6.84 0.21
N ASP A 105 3.36 -6.87 1.54
CA ASP A 105 3.88 -8.03 2.26
C ASP A 105 2.86 -9.17 2.22
N ASN A 106 3.33 -10.42 2.14
CA ASN A 106 2.49 -11.63 2.11
C ASN A 106 1.43 -11.64 0.99
N TYR A 107 1.74 -11.02 -0.17
CA TYR A 107 0.80 -10.93 -1.28
C TYR A 107 0.33 -12.33 -1.74
N PRO A 108 -1.00 -12.60 -1.73
CA PRO A 108 -1.51 -13.97 -1.81
C PRO A 108 -1.56 -14.54 -3.24
N LEU A 109 -1.56 -13.68 -4.27
CA LEU A 109 -1.74 -14.11 -5.66
C LEU A 109 -0.40 -14.50 -6.31
N LYS A 110 -0.47 -15.49 -7.20
CA LYS A 110 0.69 -16.01 -7.94
C LYS A 110 1.18 -15.13 -9.08
N SER A 111 0.32 -14.20 -9.50
CA SER A 111 0.59 -13.23 -10.54
C SER A 111 0.07 -11.88 -10.10
N ILE A 112 0.80 -10.83 -10.49
CA ILE A 112 0.35 -9.46 -10.30
C ILE A 112 -0.68 -9.12 -11.40
N PRO A 113 -1.76 -8.37 -11.11
CA PRO A 113 -2.54 -7.70 -12.16
C PRO A 113 -1.63 -6.85 -13.06
N SER A 114 -2.03 -6.68 -14.33
CA SER A 114 -1.16 -5.99 -15.30
C SER A 114 -0.84 -4.57 -14.81
N PHE A 115 0.45 -4.22 -14.78
CA PHE A 115 0.91 -2.87 -14.47
C PHE A 115 0.88 -1.95 -15.69
N CYS A 116 0.10 -2.29 -16.73
CA CYS A 116 0.07 -1.56 -18.00
C CYS A 116 -0.24 -0.05 -17.87
N HIS A 117 -0.67 0.40 -16.68
CA HIS A 117 -0.98 1.79 -16.37
C HIS A 117 -0.14 2.38 -15.21
N MET A 118 0.87 1.67 -14.71
CA MET A 118 1.74 2.14 -13.61
C MET A 118 3.08 2.69 -14.10
N ASP A 119 3.04 3.58 -15.10
CA ASP A 119 4.24 4.19 -15.70
C ASP A 119 5.12 4.97 -14.72
N LYS A 120 4.55 5.39 -13.59
CA LYS A 120 5.21 6.21 -12.57
C LYS A 120 5.73 5.39 -11.40
N LEU A 121 5.50 4.07 -11.38
CA LEU A 121 5.96 3.21 -10.30
C LEU A 121 7.49 3.18 -10.30
N VAL A 122 8.08 3.61 -9.18
CA VAL A 122 9.53 3.64 -8.97
C VAL A 122 9.95 2.46 -8.09
N VAL A 123 9.14 2.06 -7.12
CA VAL A 123 9.46 0.97 -6.21
C VAL A 123 8.31 -0.02 -6.12
N LEU A 124 8.64 -1.30 -6.32
CA LEU A 124 7.77 -2.44 -6.08
C LEU A 124 8.43 -3.41 -5.10
N SER A 125 7.81 -3.60 -3.95
CA SER A 125 8.29 -4.49 -2.88
C SER A 125 7.19 -5.48 -2.50
N MET A 126 7.42 -6.78 -2.66
CA MET A 126 6.44 -7.81 -2.29
C MET A 126 7.09 -8.98 -1.53
N PRO A 127 7.62 -8.73 -0.32
CA PRO A 127 8.29 -9.77 0.45
C PRO A 127 7.30 -10.85 0.89
N CYS A 128 7.80 -12.09 1.00
CA CYS A 128 7.01 -13.25 1.41
C CYS A 128 5.73 -13.48 0.57
N SER A 129 5.72 -13.03 -0.68
CA SER A 129 4.58 -13.23 -1.59
C SER A 129 4.59 -14.61 -2.24
N ASN A 130 3.42 -15.04 -2.72
CA ASN A 130 3.27 -16.26 -3.51
C ASN A 130 3.57 -16.05 -5.01
N LEU A 131 4.24 -14.95 -5.38
CA LEU A 131 4.46 -14.60 -6.78
C LEU A 131 5.38 -15.60 -7.49
N GLU A 132 4.87 -16.18 -8.58
CA GLU A 132 5.62 -17.11 -9.41
C GLU A 132 6.11 -16.45 -10.72
N LYS A 133 5.47 -15.35 -11.14
CA LYS A 133 5.79 -14.64 -12.40
C LYS A 133 5.77 -13.12 -12.21
N LEU A 134 6.84 -12.46 -12.66
CA LEU A 134 6.85 -11.02 -12.93
C LEU A 134 6.51 -10.78 -14.40
N LEU A 135 6.16 -9.53 -14.76
CA LEU A 135 5.82 -9.14 -16.12
C LEU A 135 6.87 -9.58 -17.17
N ASN A 136 6.40 -9.87 -18.38
CA ASN A 136 7.19 -10.15 -19.58
C ASN A 136 8.24 -11.27 -19.46
N GLY A 137 7.90 -12.38 -18.77
CA GLY A 137 8.73 -13.59 -18.79
C GLY A 137 10.00 -13.52 -17.96
N ALA A 138 10.21 -12.42 -17.20
CA ALA A 138 11.23 -12.38 -16.16
C ALA A 138 10.84 -13.37 -15.04
N GLN A 139 11.63 -14.43 -14.86
CA GLN A 139 11.48 -15.36 -13.76
C GLN A 139 11.83 -14.67 -12.44
N VAL A 140 10.95 -14.79 -11.46
CA VAL A 140 11.19 -14.34 -10.09
C VAL A 140 12.13 -15.34 -9.43
N CYS A 141 13.41 -15.03 -9.33
CA CYS A 141 14.25 -15.73 -8.35
C CYS A 141 13.80 -15.24 -6.97
N MET A 142 13.12 -16.11 -6.22
CA MET A 142 12.67 -15.83 -4.85
C MET A 142 13.89 -15.56 -3.96
N ILE A 143 14.25 -14.28 -3.83
CA ILE A 143 15.16 -13.78 -2.81
C ILE A 143 14.28 -13.04 -1.81
N TYR A 144 14.38 -13.41 -0.53
CA TYR A 144 13.54 -13.00 0.60
C TYR A 144 13.45 -11.48 0.88
N ASN A 145 14.01 -10.61 0.03
CA ASN A 145 13.91 -9.15 0.09
C ASN A 145 13.99 -8.57 -1.32
N MET A 146 12.90 -8.63 -2.09
CA MET A 146 12.88 -8.01 -3.42
C MET A 146 12.33 -6.59 -3.32
N CYS A 147 13.22 -5.60 -3.44
CA CYS A 147 12.88 -4.20 -3.72
C CYS A 147 13.22 -3.96 -5.20
N ILE A 148 12.22 -4.00 -6.09
CA ILE A 148 12.43 -3.65 -7.50
C ILE A 148 12.35 -2.13 -7.60
N CYS A 149 13.49 -1.49 -7.88
CA CYS A 149 13.53 -0.08 -8.23
C CYS A 149 13.41 0.07 -9.75
N PHE A 150 12.29 0.55 -10.24
CA PHE A 150 12.12 1.03 -11.60
C PHE A 150 12.77 2.42 -11.72
N GLY A 151 14.06 2.44 -12.06
CA GLY A 151 14.71 3.65 -12.57
C GLY A 151 14.43 3.78 -14.06
N ARG A 152 13.84 4.89 -14.51
CA ARG A 152 13.96 5.31 -15.91
C ARG A 152 15.20 6.22 -16.01
N GLU A 153 16.07 5.90 -16.96
CA GLU A 153 17.19 6.74 -17.43
C GLU A 153 16.69 8.03 -18.08
#